data_AF-B8BS62-F1
#
_entry.id   AF-B8BS62-F1
#
_cell.length_a   1.000
_cell.length_b   1.000
_cell.length_c   1.000
_cell.angle_alpha   90.00
_cell.angle_beta   90.00
_cell.angle_gamma   90.00
#
_symmetry.space_group_name_H-M   'P 1'
#
loop_
_entity.id
_entity.type
_entity.pdbx_description
1 polymer ?
#
loop_
_entity_poly.entity_id
_entity_poly.type
_entity_poly.pdbx_seq_one_letter_code
_entity_poly.pdbx_strand_id
1 'polypeptide(L)'
;MFKLSARLLLCLPVTYGFIWHATQSPARCTRLYAEQSTTSVLSTAAPQSTTVREYPQYNATPAPESELLRTYQSKAVPIVASFQTNQFRPLPILSNQHVQTIGGVFLRSIKECAYYFDAPSLLKGVASAFLQPNDNQDEESWYYDRRERVVTPTGGAFFHVDHKYASNPLSPSLGTVIIVHGLESNSNSTLCIDMAESFHEHNFDVAVINFRGCCGADNSLMYHLGFVDDLIYYLSLFAETNDKPVFLSGFSLGANVVVKALGQVGTDAIDKYGVAGAAVGGAPFDTERSYKQFHEDPISRRVYVDNLLSKLKERAQEMLDVIHDGDVATAKFDYQGSIDATTIYELENACVAPLFGFEDYIDYYRKTSCGYYLEGICVPTFIVNARDDPFFNSTYVPWDKVHGGENGEGGGVAPVKIQMTEQGGHLGYIFHQCAAGEVEASKSSKGSWMSRELARFVTHVHQRNEASHEPSTSTNPDD
;
A
#
# COMPACT_ATOMS: atom_id res chain seq x y z
N MET A 1 33.27 15.14 8.93
CA MET A 1 32.33 14.66 7.89
C MET A 1 31.42 13.52 8.39
N PHE A 2 31.90 12.52 9.13
CA PHE A 2 31.02 11.56 9.87
C PHE A 2 30.22 12.15 11.05
N LYS A 3 30.61 13.33 11.56
CA LYS A 3 30.02 13.95 12.76
C LYS A 3 28.75 14.78 12.51
N LEU A 4 28.41 15.08 11.25
CA LEU A 4 27.24 15.93 10.93
C LEU A 4 25.96 15.10 10.76
N SER A 5 26.05 13.94 10.11
CA SER A 5 24.96 12.97 9.96
C SER A 5 24.52 12.36 11.29
N ALA A 6 25.47 12.02 12.17
CA ALA A 6 25.15 11.53 13.52
C ALA A 6 24.53 12.61 14.43
N ARG A 7 24.90 13.89 14.25
CA ARG A 7 24.36 15.01 15.06
C ARG A 7 22.95 15.42 14.64
N LEU A 8 22.57 15.29 13.36
CA LEU A 8 21.19 15.53 12.94
C LEU A 8 20.21 14.50 13.54
N LEU A 9 20.62 13.24 13.64
CA LEU A 9 19.83 12.15 14.25
C LEU A 9 19.75 12.23 15.78
N LEU A 10 20.81 12.71 16.46
CA LEU A 10 20.87 12.81 17.92
C LEU A 10 20.24 14.08 18.52
N CYS A 11 20.03 15.13 17.72
CA CYS A 11 19.43 16.40 18.17
C CYS A 11 17.89 16.46 18.06
N LEU A 12 17.22 15.32 17.86
CA LEU A 12 15.76 15.22 17.78
C LEU A 12 15.10 14.58 19.05
N PRO A 13 15.32 15.04 20.31
CA PRO A 13 14.59 14.47 21.45
C PRO A 13 13.09 14.82 21.48
N VAL A 14 12.61 15.75 20.64
CA VAL A 14 11.26 16.35 20.76
C VAL A 14 10.28 15.86 19.68
N THR A 15 10.72 15.05 18.71
CA THR A 15 9.87 14.65 17.58
C THR A 15 9.26 13.25 17.70
N TYR A 16 9.62 12.43 18.69
CA TYR A 16 9.20 11.02 18.74
C TYR A 16 7.67 10.80 18.83
N GLY A 17 6.94 11.68 19.54
CA GLY A 17 5.46 11.68 19.51
C GLY A 17 4.86 12.43 18.29
N PHE A 18 5.59 13.41 17.74
CA PHE A 18 5.13 14.26 16.64
C PHE A 18 5.26 13.60 15.25
N ILE A 19 6.25 12.71 15.04
CA ILE A 19 6.49 12.00 13.76
C ILE A 19 5.22 11.29 13.27
N TRP A 20 4.39 10.80 14.19
CA TRP A 20 3.24 9.95 13.86
C TRP A 20 1.87 10.54 14.23
N HIS A 21 1.79 11.56 15.09
CA HIS A 21 0.56 12.36 15.20
C HIS A 21 0.23 13.09 13.88
N ALA A 22 1.26 13.47 13.11
CA ALA A 22 1.09 14.10 11.81
C ALA A 22 0.47 13.19 10.73
N THR A 23 0.62 11.85 10.84
CA THR A 23 0.02 10.88 9.90
C THR A 23 -1.43 10.49 10.26
N GLN A 24 -1.93 10.94 11.42
CA GLN A 24 -3.20 10.49 11.96
C GLN A 24 -4.23 11.59 12.21
N SER A 25 -3.97 12.86 11.86
CA SER A 25 -4.96 13.93 12.10
C SER A 25 -6.31 13.58 11.44
N PRO A 26 -7.35 13.23 12.24
CA PRO A 26 -8.68 12.94 11.71
C PRO A 26 -9.34 14.21 11.16
N ALA A 27 -8.78 15.38 11.51
CA ALA A 27 -9.36 16.69 11.25
C ALA A 27 -9.40 17.09 9.77
N ARG A 28 -8.61 16.45 8.89
CA ARG A 28 -8.67 16.72 7.43
C ARG A 28 -9.92 16.16 6.74
N CYS A 29 -10.69 15.31 7.41
CA CYS A 29 -11.94 14.76 6.86
C CYS A 29 -13.14 15.73 6.92
N THR A 30 -12.95 16.97 7.37
CA THR A 30 -14.07 17.88 7.64
C THR A 30 -14.07 19.13 6.76
N ARG A 31 -14.47 18.95 5.50
CA ARG A 31 -15.53 19.78 4.93
C ARG A 31 -16.66 18.84 4.50
N LEU A 32 -17.61 18.67 5.42
CA LEU A 32 -18.87 17.98 5.22
C LEU A 32 -19.57 18.54 3.95
N TYR A 33 -19.42 17.85 2.82
CA TYR A 33 -20.54 17.72 1.91
C TYR A 33 -21.36 16.55 2.42
N ALA A 34 -22.64 16.81 2.68
CA ALA A 34 -23.59 15.95 3.37
C ALA A 34 -23.30 14.46 3.16
N GLU A 35 -23.23 13.70 4.25
CA GLU A 35 -23.29 12.24 4.23
C GLU A 35 -24.44 11.80 3.31
N GLN A 36 -24.16 11.55 2.04
CA GLN A 36 -24.97 10.63 1.26
C GLN A 36 -24.50 9.25 1.70
N SER A 37 -24.94 8.87 2.89
CA SER A 37 -24.92 7.51 3.41
C SER A 37 -25.73 6.64 2.47
N THR A 38 -25.13 6.29 1.35
CA THR A 38 -25.53 5.17 0.52
C THR A 38 -25.00 3.95 1.24
N THR A 39 -25.70 3.53 2.28
CA THR A 39 -25.46 2.21 2.86
C THR A 39 -25.87 1.20 1.80
N SER A 40 -24.90 0.57 1.14
CA SER A 40 -25.17 -0.60 0.30
C SER A 40 -25.54 -1.77 1.21
N VAL A 41 -26.78 -1.77 1.71
CA VAL A 41 -27.38 -2.91 2.42
C VAL A 41 -28.02 -3.79 1.36
N LEU A 42 -27.40 -4.92 1.04
CA LEU A 42 -28.09 -6.00 0.36
C LEU A 42 -29.08 -6.63 1.37
N SER A 43 -30.37 -6.51 1.03
CA SER A 43 -31.53 -7.29 1.50
C SER A 43 -31.49 -7.89 2.92
N THR A 44 -32.39 -7.39 3.76
CA THR A 44 -32.73 -7.86 5.11
C THR A 44 -32.81 -9.39 5.25
N ALA A 45 -31.88 -9.98 6.00
CA ALA A 45 -32.09 -11.26 6.66
C ALA A 45 -32.46 -11.01 8.14
N ALA A 46 -33.48 -11.73 8.61
CA ALA A 46 -34.03 -11.68 9.97
C ALA A 46 -32.95 -11.87 11.07
N PRO A 47 -33.19 -11.43 12.33
CA PRO A 47 -32.20 -11.51 13.40
C PRO A 47 -31.87 -12.98 13.69
N GLN A 48 -30.71 -13.42 13.22
CA GLN A 48 -30.18 -14.73 13.56
C GLN A 48 -29.40 -14.63 14.86
N SER A 49 -29.85 -15.45 15.82
CA SER A 49 -29.11 -16.20 16.84
C SER A 49 -27.66 -15.79 17.12
N THR A 50 -27.29 -15.79 18.40
CA THR A 50 -25.93 -15.78 18.97
C THR A 50 -25.05 -16.94 18.48
N THR A 51 -24.76 -16.96 17.18
CA THR A 51 -23.77 -17.83 16.55
C THR A 51 -22.43 -17.11 16.49
N VAL A 52 -21.39 -17.85 16.85
CA VAL A 52 -19.97 -17.48 16.93
C VAL A 52 -19.57 -16.39 15.93
N ARG A 53 -18.99 -15.28 16.40
CA ARG A 53 -18.27 -14.33 15.55
C ARG A 53 -17.00 -15.01 15.03
N GLU A 54 -17.10 -15.65 13.88
CA GLU A 54 -15.95 -16.15 13.13
C GLU A 54 -15.36 -14.99 12.32
N TYR A 55 -14.03 -14.83 12.39
CA TYR A 55 -13.32 -14.03 11.38
C TYR A 55 -13.41 -14.85 10.08
N PRO A 56 -14.14 -14.39 9.05
CA PRO A 56 -14.06 -15.03 7.76
C PRO A 56 -12.61 -14.88 7.33
N GLN A 57 -12.00 -16.01 7.00
CA GLN A 57 -10.74 -16.03 6.31
C GLN A 57 -11.03 -16.39 4.87
N TYR A 58 -10.58 -15.55 3.94
CA TYR A 58 -10.48 -15.97 2.55
C TYR A 58 -9.37 -17.04 2.41
N ASN A 59 -9.74 -18.30 2.60
CA ASN A 59 -8.85 -19.46 2.62
C ASN A 59 -8.63 -20.11 1.25
N ALA A 60 -8.97 -19.45 0.14
CA ALA A 60 -8.67 -19.99 -1.18
C ALA A 60 -7.19 -19.77 -1.51
N THR A 61 -6.45 -20.87 -1.62
CA THR A 61 -5.20 -20.91 -2.40
C THR A 61 -5.61 -21.31 -3.82
N PRO A 62 -5.33 -20.52 -4.86
CA PRO A 62 -5.62 -20.95 -6.21
C PRO A 62 -4.74 -22.15 -6.51
N ALA A 63 -5.31 -23.16 -7.15
CA ALA A 63 -4.54 -24.22 -7.76
C ALA A 63 -3.62 -23.57 -8.81
N PRO A 64 -2.28 -23.61 -8.65
CA PRO A 64 -1.34 -22.93 -9.56
C PRO A 64 -1.31 -23.47 -11.01
N GLU A 65 -2.25 -24.35 -11.37
CA GLU A 65 -2.16 -25.23 -12.53
C GLU A 65 -3.40 -25.19 -13.45
N SER A 66 -4.20 -24.12 -13.42
CA SER A 66 -5.27 -23.98 -14.42
C SER A 66 -4.72 -23.49 -15.77
N GLU A 67 -5.18 -24.10 -16.87
CA GLU A 67 -4.86 -23.65 -18.23
C GLU A 67 -5.28 -22.19 -18.47
N LEU A 68 -6.38 -21.77 -17.85
CA LEU A 68 -6.86 -20.40 -17.88
C LEU A 68 -5.87 -19.42 -17.24
N LEU A 69 -5.35 -19.75 -16.05
CA LEU A 69 -4.34 -18.94 -15.37
C LEU A 69 -3.12 -18.73 -16.27
N ARG A 70 -2.58 -19.82 -16.85
CA ARG A 70 -1.42 -19.76 -17.76
C ARG A 70 -1.71 -18.92 -19.00
N THR A 71 -2.93 -19.00 -19.53
CA THR A 71 -3.39 -18.20 -20.67
C THR A 71 -3.34 -16.71 -20.32
N TYR A 72 -3.92 -16.30 -19.19
CA TYR A 72 -3.89 -14.90 -18.74
C TYR A 72 -2.46 -14.42 -18.46
N GLN A 73 -1.65 -15.22 -17.77
CA GLN A 73 -0.24 -14.92 -17.53
C GLN A 73 0.53 -14.70 -18.84
N SER A 74 0.35 -15.57 -19.84
CA SER A 74 1.02 -15.45 -21.13
C SER A 74 0.66 -14.18 -21.91
N LYS A 75 -0.55 -13.65 -21.73
CA LYS A 75 -1.00 -12.38 -22.32
C LYS A 75 -0.48 -11.16 -21.57
N ALA A 76 -0.36 -11.26 -20.25
CA ALA A 76 0.10 -10.17 -19.39
C ALA A 76 1.62 -9.98 -19.44
N VAL A 77 2.38 -11.07 -19.64
CA VAL A 77 3.85 -11.08 -19.68
C VAL A 77 4.46 -10.03 -20.64
N PRO A 78 4.03 -9.93 -21.92
CA PRO A 78 4.59 -8.94 -22.84
C PRO A 78 4.33 -7.49 -22.42
N ILE A 79 3.22 -7.21 -21.75
CA ILE A 79 2.88 -5.88 -21.23
C ILE A 79 3.93 -5.48 -20.18
N VAL A 80 4.17 -6.36 -19.22
CA VAL A 80 5.14 -6.17 -18.14
C VAL A 80 6.57 -6.02 -18.67
N ALA A 81 6.96 -6.91 -19.60
CA ALA A 81 8.29 -6.91 -20.20
C ALA A 81 8.60 -5.61 -20.97
N SER A 82 7.58 -5.01 -21.59
CA SER A 82 7.73 -3.80 -22.39
C SER A 82 7.78 -2.49 -21.57
N PHE A 83 7.48 -2.53 -20.27
CA PHE A 83 7.55 -1.33 -19.43
C PHE A 83 9.00 -0.95 -19.11
N GLN A 84 9.37 0.30 -19.41
CA GLN A 84 10.70 0.85 -19.11
C GLN A 84 10.67 1.68 -17.83
N THR A 85 11.42 1.21 -16.83
CA THR A 85 11.57 1.86 -15.52
C THR A 85 12.58 3.00 -15.63
N ASN A 86 12.31 4.11 -14.94
CA ASN A 86 13.35 5.10 -14.67
C ASN A 86 14.26 4.56 -13.55
N GLN A 87 15.49 5.04 -13.46
CA GLN A 87 16.39 4.68 -12.37
C GLN A 87 16.23 5.68 -11.22
N PHE A 88 15.97 5.25 -9.99
CA PHE A 88 15.99 6.16 -8.85
C PHE A 88 17.41 6.63 -8.52
N ARG A 89 17.62 7.95 -8.55
CA ARG A 89 18.89 8.64 -8.23
C ARG A 89 18.71 9.63 -7.07
N PRO A 90 18.83 9.20 -5.80
CA PRO A 90 18.73 10.13 -4.67
C PRO A 90 19.97 11.03 -4.59
N LEU A 91 19.87 12.14 -3.84
CA LEU A 91 21.04 12.94 -3.48
C LEU A 91 22.01 12.13 -2.59
N PRO A 92 23.32 12.06 -2.90
CA PRO A 92 24.27 11.22 -2.15
C PRO A 92 24.36 11.52 -0.65
N ILE A 93 24.12 12.77 -0.23
CA ILE A 93 24.16 13.14 1.19
C ILE A 93 22.90 12.72 1.96
N LEU A 94 21.82 12.38 1.24
CA LEU A 94 20.53 11.93 1.78
C LEU A 94 20.27 10.46 1.48
N SER A 95 21.27 9.71 1.00
CA SER A 95 21.12 8.33 0.55
C SER A 95 21.30 7.29 1.66
N ASN A 96 21.05 7.66 2.92
CA ASN A 96 21.09 6.73 4.05
C ASN A 96 19.69 6.16 4.29
N GLN A 97 19.59 4.84 4.44
CA GLN A 97 18.32 4.13 4.62
C GLN A 97 17.37 4.73 5.67
N HIS A 98 17.89 5.16 6.84
CA HIS A 98 17.06 5.73 7.90
C HIS A 98 16.69 7.18 7.60
N VAL A 99 17.61 7.95 7.01
CA VAL A 99 17.33 9.32 6.57
C VAL A 99 16.28 9.34 5.48
N GLN A 100 16.32 8.41 4.52
CA GLN A 100 15.31 8.28 3.48
C GLN A 100 13.97 7.82 4.06
N THR A 101 13.99 6.80 4.91
CA THR A 101 12.77 6.28 5.54
C THR A 101 12.06 7.34 6.38
N ILE A 102 12.80 8.03 7.27
CA ILE A 102 12.23 9.07 8.14
C ILE A 102 11.91 10.33 7.34
N GLY A 103 12.84 10.76 6.47
CA GLY A 103 12.67 11.95 5.63
C GLY A 103 11.47 11.83 4.70
N GLY A 104 11.18 10.64 4.17
CA GLY A 104 10.00 10.35 3.37
C GLY A 104 8.70 10.69 4.10
N VAL A 105 8.61 10.48 5.41
CA VAL A 105 7.40 10.80 6.18
C VAL A 105 7.15 12.31 6.23
N PHE A 106 8.21 13.10 6.43
CA PHE A 106 8.12 14.53 6.72
C PHE A 106 8.26 15.46 5.52
N LEU A 107 9.16 15.11 4.61
CA LEU A 107 9.59 16.00 3.54
C LEU A 107 8.80 15.74 2.26
N ARG A 108 8.03 14.64 2.17
CA ARG A 108 7.22 14.32 0.99
C ARG A 108 6.14 15.36 0.70
N SER A 109 5.58 16.01 1.72
CA SER A 109 4.62 17.11 1.53
C SER A 109 5.28 18.39 0.98
N ILE A 110 6.61 18.45 0.93
CA ILE A 110 7.36 19.58 0.40
C ILE A 110 7.71 19.27 -1.05
N LYS A 111 7.06 19.96 -1.97
CA LYS A 111 7.14 19.69 -3.43
C LYS A 111 8.58 19.71 -3.94
N GLU A 112 9.43 20.57 -3.39
CA GLU A 112 10.85 20.72 -3.73
C GLU A 112 11.71 19.53 -3.28
N CYS A 113 11.20 18.71 -2.36
CA CYS A 113 11.91 17.53 -1.85
C CYS A 113 11.58 16.28 -2.67
N ALA A 114 10.45 16.22 -3.39
CA ALA A 114 10.09 15.05 -4.18
C ALA A 114 11.04 14.86 -5.38
N TYR A 115 11.28 15.94 -6.12
CA TYR A 115 12.16 15.99 -7.28
C TYR A 115 13.17 17.14 -7.15
N TYR A 116 14.42 16.86 -7.51
CA TYR A 116 15.53 17.78 -7.38
C TYR A 116 15.84 18.47 -8.71
N PHE A 117 15.80 19.81 -8.72
CA PHE A 117 16.12 20.63 -9.90
C PHE A 117 17.26 21.66 -9.66
N ASP A 118 17.57 22.07 -8.41
CA ASP A 118 18.70 22.97 -8.06
C ASP A 118 19.04 22.99 -6.55
N ALA A 119 20.31 23.24 -6.17
CA ALA A 119 20.87 23.17 -4.81
C ALA A 119 20.39 24.27 -3.83
N PRO A 120 20.21 25.54 -4.22
CA PRO A 120 19.68 26.58 -3.35
C PRO A 120 18.23 26.32 -2.92
N SER A 121 17.44 25.65 -3.77
CA SER A 121 16.05 25.27 -3.50
C SER A 121 15.94 24.19 -2.43
N LEU A 122 16.87 23.22 -2.41
CA LEU A 122 16.95 22.20 -1.37
C LEU A 122 17.24 22.81 0.01
N LEU A 123 18.25 23.69 0.12
CA LEU A 123 18.59 24.33 1.38
C LEU A 123 17.43 25.18 1.91
N LYS A 124 16.70 25.87 1.02
CA LYS A 124 15.49 26.60 1.39
C LYS A 124 14.37 25.67 1.86
N GLY A 125 14.04 24.62 1.10
CA GLY A 125 12.96 23.68 1.43
C GLY A 125 13.24 22.87 2.69
N VAL A 126 14.48 22.43 2.88
CA VAL A 126 14.93 21.73 4.10
C VAL A 126 14.96 22.68 5.28
N ALA A 127 15.53 23.90 5.13
CA ALA A 127 15.54 24.87 6.22
C ALA A 127 14.12 25.34 6.59
N SER A 128 13.21 25.55 5.63
CA SER A 128 11.81 25.88 5.92
C SER A 128 11.11 24.73 6.66
N ALA A 129 11.34 23.48 6.26
CA ALA A 129 10.78 22.30 6.95
C ALA A 129 11.21 22.22 8.42
N PHE A 130 12.47 22.52 8.70
CA PHE A 130 13.05 22.41 10.04
C PHE A 130 12.82 23.65 10.92
N LEU A 131 12.67 24.85 10.32
CA LEU A 131 12.50 26.11 11.06
C LEU A 131 11.04 26.49 11.27
N GLN A 132 10.14 26.03 10.41
CA GLN A 132 8.71 26.23 10.52
C GLN A 132 8.04 24.89 10.15
N PRO A 133 7.82 23.97 11.12
CA PRO A 133 6.84 22.91 10.90
C PRO A 133 5.52 23.62 10.61
N ASN A 134 5.15 23.67 9.33
CA ASN A 134 4.12 24.59 8.85
C ASN A 134 2.76 24.15 9.40
N ASP A 135 2.33 24.80 10.49
CA ASP A 135 0.95 24.74 11.02
C ASP A 135 -0.05 25.46 10.10
N ASN A 136 0.44 26.17 9.07
CA ASN A 136 -0.38 26.85 8.06
C ASN A 136 -0.32 26.09 6.72
N GLN A 137 -1.15 25.04 6.56
CA GLN A 137 -1.42 24.39 5.26
C GLN A 137 -2.72 24.92 4.61
N ASP A 138 -2.79 26.23 4.36
CA ASP A 138 -4.01 26.87 3.85
C ASP A 138 -3.97 27.29 2.36
N GLU A 139 -3.02 26.80 1.54
CA GLU A 139 -3.07 27.02 0.08
C GLU A 139 -2.89 25.70 -0.70
N GLU A 140 -3.99 25.21 -1.29
CA GLU A 140 -4.19 23.94 -2.05
C GLU A 140 -4.07 22.63 -1.24
N SER A 141 -4.91 22.42 -0.24
CA SER A 141 -5.04 21.10 0.39
C SER A 141 -5.72 20.08 -0.54
N TRP A 142 -5.11 18.91 -0.67
CA TRP A 142 -5.72 17.73 -1.30
C TRP A 142 -6.94 17.29 -0.47
N TYR A 143 -8.08 17.11 -1.13
CA TYR A 143 -9.32 16.62 -0.52
C TYR A 143 -9.94 15.52 -1.37
N TYR A 144 -10.48 14.51 -0.70
CA TYR A 144 -11.33 13.49 -1.30
C TYR A 144 -12.74 14.03 -1.54
N ASP A 145 -13.39 13.55 -2.59
CA ASP A 145 -14.70 14.04 -3.04
C ASP A 145 -15.86 13.31 -2.32
N ARG A 146 -15.66 12.05 -1.91
CA ARG A 146 -16.65 11.24 -1.20
C ARG A 146 -15.97 10.28 -0.23
N ARG A 147 -16.52 10.14 0.98
CA ARG A 147 -16.23 9.04 1.89
C ARG A 147 -17.38 8.05 1.89
N GLU A 148 -17.07 6.78 1.72
CA GLU A 148 -18.00 5.66 1.77
C GLU A 148 -17.69 4.79 2.97
N ARG A 149 -18.71 4.46 3.78
CA ARG A 149 -18.57 3.48 4.86
C ARG A 149 -19.07 2.13 4.38
N VAL A 150 -18.17 1.15 4.33
CA VAL A 150 -18.49 -0.21 3.90
C VAL A 150 -18.69 -1.06 5.15
N VAL A 151 -19.94 -1.50 5.37
CA VAL A 151 -20.27 -2.42 6.45
C VAL A 151 -19.94 -3.83 6.00
N THR A 152 -19.10 -4.50 6.78
CA THR A 152 -18.69 -5.88 6.50
C THR A 152 -19.80 -6.84 6.93
N PRO A 153 -19.91 -8.02 6.30
CA PRO A 153 -20.89 -9.03 6.72
C PRO A 153 -20.65 -9.56 8.15
N THR A 154 -19.50 -9.24 8.74
CA THR A 154 -19.01 -9.76 10.02
C THR A 154 -19.40 -8.88 11.20
N GLY A 155 -20.65 -9.01 11.66
CA GLY A 155 -21.01 -8.58 13.02
C GLY A 155 -20.86 -7.08 13.30
N GLY A 156 -21.05 -6.23 12.29
CA GLY A 156 -21.06 -4.76 12.44
C GLY A 156 -19.70 -4.07 12.29
N ALA A 157 -18.61 -4.81 12.02
CA ALA A 157 -17.35 -4.19 11.64
C ALA A 157 -17.48 -3.48 10.29
N PHE A 158 -16.65 -2.46 10.08
CA PHE A 158 -16.71 -1.63 8.87
C PHE A 158 -15.34 -1.08 8.52
N PHE A 159 -15.17 -0.63 7.28
CA PHE A 159 -14.03 0.16 6.87
C PHE A 159 -14.51 1.34 6.03
N HIS A 160 -13.63 2.30 5.76
CA HIS A 160 -13.97 3.46 4.94
C HIS A 160 -13.19 3.45 3.64
N VAL A 161 -13.83 3.90 2.57
CA VAL A 161 -13.20 4.15 1.29
C VAL A 161 -13.33 5.62 0.95
N ASP A 162 -12.20 6.28 0.73
CA ASP A 162 -12.14 7.69 0.32
C ASP A 162 -11.91 7.79 -1.18
N HIS A 163 -12.84 8.43 -1.87
CA HIS A 163 -12.88 8.52 -3.33
C HIS A 163 -12.46 9.90 -3.81
N LYS A 164 -11.65 9.92 -4.87
CA LYS A 164 -11.30 11.10 -5.65
C LYS A 164 -11.59 10.81 -7.11
N TYR A 165 -12.41 11.63 -7.76
CA TYR A 165 -12.76 11.44 -9.16
C TYR A 165 -11.90 12.33 -10.06
N ALA A 166 -11.38 11.77 -11.14
CA ALA A 166 -10.66 12.52 -12.15
C ALA A 166 -11.61 13.56 -12.75
N SER A 167 -11.41 14.82 -12.38
CA SER A 167 -12.30 15.90 -12.77
C SER A 167 -11.99 16.36 -14.19
N ASN A 168 -12.56 15.69 -15.21
CA ASN A 168 -12.45 16.17 -16.58
C ASN A 168 -13.73 15.94 -17.40
N PRO A 169 -14.48 17.01 -17.75
CA PRO A 169 -15.66 16.93 -18.62
C PRO A 169 -15.34 16.52 -20.08
N LEU A 170 -14.08 16.66 -20.50
CA LEU A 170 -13.65 16.42 -21.88
C LEU A 170 -13.02 15.03 -22.09
N SER A 171 -12.60 14.35 -21.02
CA SER A 171 -12.06 12.99 -21.08
C SER A 171 -12.52 12.19 -19.86
N PRO A 172 -13.33 11.13 -20.04
CA PRO A 172 -13.67 10.26 -18.92
C PRO A 172 -12.40 9.65 -18.32
N SER A 173 -12.46 9.34 -17.03
CA SER A 173 -11.40 8.63 -16.30
C SER A 173 -11.03 7.32 -17.01
N LEU A 174 -9.73 6.99 -17.02
CA LEU A 174 -9.17 5.77 -17.62
C LEU A 174 -9.48 4.48 -16.83
N GLY A 175 -9.96 4.63 -15.59
CA GLY A 175 -10.23 3.53 -14.67
C GLY A 175 -10.13 3.99 -13.22
N THR A 176 -10.29 3.06 -12.29
CA THR A 176 -10.16 3.35 -10.85
C THR A 176 -8.94 2.65 -10.27
N VAL A 177 -8.06 3.41 -9.62
CA VAL A 177 -6.94 2.88 -8.83
C VAL A 177 -7.37 2.77 -7.38
N ILE A 178 -7.41 1.54 -6.86
CA ILE A 178 -7.69 1.26 -5.46
C ILE A 178 -6.36 1.19 -4.70
N ILE A 179 -6.13 2.12 -3.78
CA ILE A 179 -4.93 2.21 -2.94
C ILE A 179 -5.20 1.57 -1.58
N VAL A 180 -4.32 0.65 -1.19
CA VAL A 180 -4.27 0.05 0.15
C VAL A 180 -3.07 0.60 0.91
N HIS A 181 -3.32 1.21 2.07
CA HIS A 181 -2.28 1.89 2.84
C HIS A 181 -1.41 0.94 3.67
N GLY A 182 -0.25 1.43 4.13
CA GLY A 182 0.63 0.73 5.06
C GLY A 182 0.11 0.66 6.50
N LEU A 183 0.84 -0.02 7.38
CA LEU A 183 0.44 -0.23 8.79
C LEU A 183 0.20 1.09 9.54
N GLU A 184 -0.91 1.18 10.28
CA GLU A 184 -1.30 2.34 11.09
C GLU A 184 -1.33 3.70 10.34
N SER A 185 -1.66 3.63 9.05
CA SER A 185 -1.80 4.78 8.14
C SER A 185 -3.27 5.03 7.77
N ASN A 186 -3.54 5.98 6.88
CA ASN A 186 -4.85 6.25 6.28
C ASN A 186 -4.67 7.12 5.01
N SER A 187 -5.79 7.45 4.38
CA SER A 187 -5.90 8.26 3.17
C SER A 187 -5.31 9.68 3.29
N ASN A 188 -5.17 10.23 4.49
CA ASN A 188 -4.58 11.55 4.73
C ASN A 188 -3.06 11.51 4.96
N SER A 189 -2.45 10.33 4.99
CA SER A 189 -1.00 10.22 5.13
C SER A 189 -0.28 10.80 3.92
N THR A 190 0.91 11.36 4.13
CA THR A 190 1.68 12.01 3.05
C THR A 190 1.96 11.08 1.87
N LEU A 191 2.16 9.78 2.11
CA LEU A 191 2.38 8.81 1.03
C LEU A 191 1.09 8.46 0.28
N CYS A 192 -0.03 8.27 0.99
CA CYS A 192 -1.32 8.04 0.33
C CYS A 192 -1.69 9.20 -0.57
N ILE A 193 -1.55 10.44 -0.08
CA ILE A 193 -1.82 11.65 -0.87
C ILE A 193 -0.88 11.71 -2.09
N ASP A 194 0.41 11.49 -1.90
CA ASP A 194 1.40 11.52 -2.98
C ASP A 194 1.12 10.49 -4.08
N MET A 195 0.70 9.27 -3.70
CA MET A 195 0.25 8.25 -4.66
C MET A 195 -1.07 8.64 -5.34
N ALA A 196 -2.06 9.09 -4.58
CA ALA A 196 -3.36 9.49 -5.09
C ALA A 196 -3.27 10.67 -6.07
N GLU A 197 -2.46 11.69 -5.75
CA GLU A 197 -2.13 12.80 -6.63
C GLU A 197 -1.50 12.29 -7.92
N SER A 198 -0.53 11.37 -7.84
CA SER A 198 0.14 10.85 -9.02
C SER A 198 -0.79 10.08 -9.96
N PHE A 199 -1.67 9.21 -9.44
CA PHE A 199 -2.66 8.52 -10.28
C PHE A 199 -3.71 9.48 -10.85
N HIS A 200 -4.15 10.46 -10.05
CA HIS A 200 -5.09 11.48 -10.50
C HIS A 200 -4.51 12.38 -11.61
N GLU A 201 -3.22 12.73 -11.55
CA GLU A 201 -2.49 13.42 -12.63
C GLU A 201 -2.48 12.61 -13.94
N HIS A 202 -2.59 11.28 -13.85
CA HIS A 202 -2.70 10.37 -14.99
C HIS A 202 -4.16 10.06 -15.40
N ASN A 203 -5.12 10.88 -14.96
CA ASN A 203 -6.54 10.79 -15.31
C ASN A 203 -7.22 9.48 -14.85
N PHE A 204 -6.80 8.95 -13.69
CA PHE A 204 -7.51 7.87 -13.00
C PHE A 204 -8.36 8.40 -11.85
N ASP A 205 -9.53 7.78 -11.64
CA ASP A 205 -10.23 7.87 -10.36
C ASP A 205 -9.40 7.13 -9.30
N VAL A 206 -9.45 7.59 -8.06
CA VAL A 206 -8.71 6.99 -6.94
C VAL A 206 -9.68 6.64 -5.82
N ALA A 207 -9.57 5.42 -5.29
CA ALA A 207 -10.27 4.98 -4.10
C ALA A 207 -9.25 4.49 -3.08
N VAL A 208 -9.25 5.03 -1.86
CA VAL A 208 -8.31 4.62 -0.81
C VAL A 208 -9.06 3.83 0.25
N ILE A 209 -8.73 2.55 0.40
CA ILE A 209 -9.26 1.71 1.48
C ILE A 209 -8.52 2.08 2.76
N ASN A 210 -9.28 2.50 3.76
CA ASN A 210 -8.78 2.71 5.11
C ASN A 210 -9.12 1.51 5.97
N PHE A 211 -8.12 0.81 6.48
CA PHE A 211 -8.33 -0.35 7.34
C PHE A 211 -9.12 0.01 8.61
N ARG A 212 -9.72 -1.03 9.19
CA ARG A 212 -10.50 -0.97 10.42
C ARG A 212 -9.71 -0.29 11.53
N GLY A 213 -10.31 0.71 12.19
CA GLY A 213 -9.67 1.50 13.25
C GLY A 213 -8.78 2.66 12.76
N CYS A 214 -8.52 2.78 11.45
CA CYS A 214 -7.60 3.80 10.91
C CYS A 214 -8.25 5.15 10.55
N CYS A 215 -9.56 5.31 10.75
CA CYS A 215 -10.30 6.54 10.42
C CYS A 215 -10.86 7.30 11.63
N GLY A 216 -10.34 7.07 12.85
CA GLY A 216 -10.81 7.75 14.06
C GLY A 216 -12.22 7.36 14.51
N ALA A 217 -12.72 6.22 14.03
CA ALA A 217 -13.95 5.61 14.49
C ALA A 217 -13.64 4.22 15.04
N ASP A 218 -14.15 3.95 16.24
CA ASP A 218 -13.94 2.69 16.94
C ASP A 218 -14.50 1.51 16.13
N ASN A 219 -13.77 0.40 16.13
CA ASN A 219 -14.12 -0.79 15.38
C ASN A 219 -14.10 -2.02 16.28
N SER A 220 -15.07 -2.91 16.06
CA SER A 220 -15.16 -4.16 16.82
C SER A 220 -14.17 -5.23 16.36
N LEU A 221 -13.52 -5.06 15.20
CA LEU A 221 -12.54 -6.01 14.65
C LEU A 221 -11.31 -5.27 14.09
N MET A 222 -10.13 -5.84 14.34
CA MET A 222 -8.84 -5.36 13.81
C MET A 222 -8.53 -5.91 12.40
N TYR A 223 -7.42 -5.45 11.81
CA TYR A 223 -6.78 -6.01 10.62
C TYR A 223 -5.37 -6.54 10.97
N HIS A 224 -4.74 -7.28 10.06
CA HIS A 224 -3.39 -7.84 10.23
C HIS A 224 -2.56 -7.69 8.93
N LEU A 225 -1.27 -8.10 8.96
CA LEU A 225 -0.29 -7.88 7.87
C LEU A 225 -0.73 -8.37 6.48
N GLY A 226 -1.59 -9.38 6.42
CA GLY A 226 -2.05 -10.01 5.18
C GLY A 226 -3.57 -10.10 5.11
N PHE A 227 -4.26 -9.09 5.66
CA PHE A 227 -5.71 -9.01 5.72
C PHE A 227 -6.27 -8.58 4.36
N VAL A 228 -6.59 -9.58 3.52
CA VAL A 228 -7.09 -9.37 2.15
C VAL A 228 -8.60 -9.17 2.10
N ASP A 229 -9.29 -9.51 3.19
CA ASP A 229 -10.73 -9.66 3.25
C ASP A 229 -11.45 -8.34 2.94
N ASP A 230 -10.99 -7.21 3.48
CA ASP A 230 -11.58 -5.90 3.18
C ASP A 230 -11.38 -5.51 1.70
N LEU A 231 -10.21 -5.79 1.11
CA LEU A 231 -9.94 -5.52 -0.30
C LEU A 231 -10.80 -6.38 -1.21
N ILE A 232 -10.84 -7.70 -0.99
CA ILE A 232 -11.63 -8.63 -1.81
C ILE A 232 -13.13 -8.34 -1.67
N TYR A 233 -13.59 -8.01 -0.46
CA TYR A 233 -14.98 -7.62 -0.23
C TYR A 233 -15.30 -6.32 -0.96
N TYR A 234 -14.45 -5.30 -0.86
CA TYR A 234 -14.64 -4.05 -1.59
C TYR A 234 -14.67 -4.27 -3.11
N LEU A 235 -13.75 -5.07 -3.65
CA LEU A 235 -13.74 -5.44 -5.07
C LEU A 235 -15.04 -6.11 -5.50
N SER A 236 -15.62 -6.98 -4.66
CA SER A 236 -16.89 -7.63 -4.96
C SER A 236 -18.05 -6.64 -5.07
N LEU A 237 -18.13 -5.66 -4.17
CA LEU A 237 -19.15 -4.61 -4.22
C LEU A 237 -18.90 -3.65 -5.39
N PHE A 238 -17.64 -3.30 -5.61
CA PHE A 238 -17.25 -2.35 -6.65
C PHE A 238 -17.55 -2.91 -8.05
N ALA A 239 -17.29 -4.20 -8.27
CA ALA A 239 -17.56 -4.88 -9.55
C ALA A 239 -19.05 -4.91 -9.93
N GLU A 240 -19.98 -4.79 -8.97
CA GLU A 240 -21.43 -4.72 -9.27
C GLU A 240 -21.84 -3.39 -9.89
N THR A 241 -21.06 -2.33 -9.67
CA THR A 241 -21.44 -0.95 -10.02
C THR A 241 -20.47 -0.25 -10.96
N ASN A 242 -19.24 -0.77 -11.10
CA ASN A 242 -18.19 -0.20 -11.91
C ASN A 242 -18.02 -0.96 -13.24
N ASP A 243 -18.05 -0.22 -14.35
CA ASP A 243 -17.90 -0.71 -15.71
C ASP A 243 -16.49 -0.44 -16.30
N LYS A 244 -15.63 0.25 -15.56
CA LYS A 244 -14.28 0.62 -16.00
C LYS A 244 -13.21 -0.36 -15.50
N PRO A 245 -12.02 -0.40 -16.12
CA PRO A 245 -10.89 -1.16 -15.60
C PRO A 245 -10.52 -0.75 -14.16
N VAL A 246 -10.24 -1.75 -13.31
CA VAL A 246 -9.76 -1.56 -11.94
C VAL A 246 -8.26 -1.81 -11.90
N PHE A 247 -7.53 -0.96 -11.19
CA PHE A 247 -6.11 -1.13 -10.90
C PHE A 247 -5.88 -1.15 -9.40
N LEU A 248 -4.92 -1.95 -8.95
CA LEU A 248 -4.58 -2.03 -7.53
C LEU A 248 -3.23 -1.39 -7.24
N SER A 249 -3.14 -0.66 -6.13
CA SER A 249 -1.90 -0.10 -5.65
C SER A 249 -1.83 -0.15 -4.13
N GLY A 250 -0.64 -0.04 -3.59
CA GLY A 250 -0.42 -0.06 -2.16
C GLY A 250 1.05 -0.01 -1.79
N PHE A 251 1.32 0.21 -0.51
CA PHE A 251 2.68 0.32 -0.01
C PHE A 251 2.89 -0.39 1.33
N SER A 252 4.08 -0.95 1.55
CA SER A 252 4.43 -1.72 2.76
C SER A 252 3.40 -2.82 3.03
N LEU A 253 2.67 -2.78 4.15
CA LEU A 253 1.56 -3.68 4.45
C LEU A 253 0.49 -3.71 3.34
N GLY A 254 0.15 -2.56 2.74
CA GLY A 254 -0.81 -2.51 1.64
C GLY A 254 -0.30 -3.17 0.36
N ALA A 255 1.01 -3.10 0.10
CA ALA A 255 1.64 -3.84 -0.99
C ALA A 255 1.56 -5.35 -0.74
N ASN A 256 1.79 -5.80 0.50
CA ASN A 256 1.62 -7.20 0.89
C ASN A 256 0.18 -7.67 0.62
N VAL A 257 -0.81 -6.90 1.08
CA VAL A 257 -2.24 -7.21 0.90
C VAL A 257 -2.63 -7.29 -0.57
N VAL A 258 -2.25 -6.31 -1.39
CA VAL A 258 -2.56 -6.31 -2.83
C VAL A 258 -1.95 -7.53 -3.54
N VAL A 259 -0.66 -7.80 -3.35
CA VAL A 259 0.04 -8.91 -4.01
C VAL A 259 -0.51 -10.25 -3.54
N LYS A 260 -0.75 -10.40 -2.23
CA LYS A 260 -1.39 -11.61 -1.68
C LYS A 260 -2.79 -11.80 -2.24
N ALA A 261 -3.63 -10.77 -2.26
CA ALA A 261 -5.00 -10.84 -2.77
C ALA A 261 -5.04 -11.27 -4.24
N LEU A 262 -4.24 -10.63 -5.11
CA LEU A 262 -4.14 -11.01 -6.53
C LEU A 262 -3.73 -12.47 -6.71
N GLY A 263 -2.72 -12.88 -5.94
CA GLY A 263 -2.24 -14.24 -5.95
C GLY A 263 -3.21 -15.25 -5.35
N GLN A 264 -4.15 -14.84 -4.49
CA GLN A 264 -5.18 -15.70 -3.91
C GLN A 264 -6.43 -15.83 -4.79
N VAL A 265 -6.90 -14.73 -5.39
CA VAL A 265 -8.09 -14.73 -6.24
C VAL A 265 -7.79 -15.27 -7.64
N GLY A 266 -6.54 -15.23 -8.08
CA GLY A 266 -6.13 -15.81 -9.37
C GLY A 266 -6.88 -15.20 -10.55
N THR A 267 -7.52 -16.03 -11.37
CA THR A 267 -8.27 -15.61 -12.56
C THR A 267 -9.50 -14.76 -12.23
N ASP A 268 -10.07 -14.88 -11.02
CA ASP A 268 -11.19 -14.05 -10.57
C ASP A 268 -10.81 -12.57 -10.52
N ALA A 269 -9.51 -12.22 -10.41
CA ALA A 269 -9.03 -10.85 -10.55
C ALA A 269 -9.56 -10.21 -11.84
N ILE A 270 -9.50 -10.94 -12.96
CA ILE A 270 -9.99 -10.48 -14.26
C ILE A 270 -11.49 -10.76 -14.38
N ASP A 271 -11.90 -12.02 -14.21
CA ASP A 271 -13.24 -12.49 -14.61
C ASP A 271 -14.37 -11.94 -13.73
N LYS A 272 -14.08 -11.70 -12.44
CA LYS A 272 -15.07 -11.27 -11.44
C LYS A 272 -14.86 -9.81 -11.01
N TYR A 273 -13.61 -9.39 -10.87
CA TYR A 273 -13.28 -8.10 -10.26
C TYR A 273 -12.83 -7.03 -11.26
N GLY A 274 -12.69 -7.36 -12.55
CA GLY A 274 -12.31 -6.40 -13.59
C GLY A 274 -10.93 -5.76 -13.38
N VAL A 275 -10.04 -6.43 -12.65
CA VAL A 275 -8.69 -5.95 -12.37
C VAL A 275 -7.83 -6.09 -13.63
N ALA A 276 -7.31 -4.97 -14.10
CA ALA A 276 -6.49 -4.87 -15.30
C ALA A 276 -4.98 -4.88 -15.02
N GLY A 277 -4.56 -4.55 -13.80
CA GLY A 277 -3.15 -4.55 -13.40
C GLY A 277 -2.92 -4.01 -11.98
N ALA A 278 -1.68 -4.06 -11.52
CA ALA A 278 -1.30 -3.54 -10.20
C ALA A 278 0.11 -2.95 -10.16
N ALA A 279 0.31 -1.96 -9.30
CA ALA A 279 1.61 -1.34 -9.07
C ALA A 279 1.78 -1.03 -7.58
N VAL A 280 2.77 -1.62 -6.92
CA VAL A 280 2.96 -1.51 -5.45
C VAL A 280 4.39 -1.17 -5.06
N GLY A 281 4.57 -0.55 -3.89
CA GLY A 281 5.87 -0.16 -3.34
C GLY A 281 6.20 -0.84 -2.02
N GLY A 282 7.43 -1.34 -1.85
CA GLY A 282 7.89 -1.96 -0.60
C GLY A 282 7.08 -3.18 -0.22
N ALA A 283 7.00 -4.18 -1.09
CA ALA A 283 6.31 -5.43 -0.76
C ALA A 283 7.22 -6.34 0.09
N PRO A 284 6.81 -6.76 1.30
CA PRO A 284 7.53 -7.78 2.07
C PRO A 284 7.26 -9.17 1.49
N PHE A 285 8.20 -9.70 0.69
CA PHE A 285 8.03 -11.04 0.12
C PHE A 285 8.06 -12.16 1.16
N ASP A 286 8.77 -11.95 2.26
CA ASP A 286 8.88 -12.90 3.38
C ASP A 286 8.95 -12.11 4.69
N THR A 287 7.83 -12.06 5.41
CA THR A 287 7.73 -11.34 6.69
C THR A 287 8.48 -12.06 7.80
N GLU A 288 8.58 -13.39 7.78
CA GLU A 288 9.35 -14.17 8.77
C GLU A 288 10.83 -13.78 8.75
N ARG A 289 11.42 -13.70 7.55
CA ARG A 289 12.82 -13.28 7.38
C ARG A 289 13.02 -11.79 7.62
N SER A 290 12.12 -10.95 7.11
CA SER A 290 12.20 -9.50 7.26
C SER A 290 12.14 -9.09 8.73
N TYR A 291 11.29 -9.77 9.50
CA TYR A 291 11.15 -9.52 10.93
C TYR A 291 12.45 -9.73 11.71
N LYS A 292 13.19 -10.81 11.43
CA LYS A 292 14.49 -11.08 12.10
C LYS A 292 15.47 -9.94 11.88
N GLN A 293 15.61 -9.47 10.64
CA GLN A 293 16.47 -8.34 10.31
C GLN A 293 16.04 -7.05 11.02
N PHE A 294 14.74 -6.75 11.00
CA PHE A 294 14.17 -5.56 11.62
C PHE A 294 14.35 -5.53 13.15
N HIS A 295 14.25 -6.69 13.81
CA HIS A 295 14.39 -6.81 15.26
C HIS A 295 15.84 -6.88 15.75
N GLU A 296 16.73 -7.49 14.98
CA GLU A 296 18.13 -7.67 15.35
C GLU A 296 18.97 -6.40 15.12
N ASP A 297 18.56 -5.51 14.22
CA ASP A 297 19.24 -4.23 14.00
C ASP A 297 18.98 -3.23 15.15
N PRO A 298 20.01 -2.82 15.92
CA PRO A 298 19.81 -1.96 17.10
C PRO A 298 19.27 -0.55 16.76
N ILE A 299 19.55 -0.04 15.56
CA ILE A 299 19.07 1.26 15.11
C ILE A 299 17.57 1.15 14.81
N SER A 300 17.17 0.15 14.03
CA SER A 300 15.78 -0.10 13.67
C SER A 300 14.94 -0.42 14.90
N ARG A 301 15.47 -1.17 15.86
CA ARG A 301 14.80 -1.43 17.13
C ARG A 301 14.46 -0.14 17.88
N ARG A 302 15.46 0.73 18.06
CA ARG A 302 15.32 1.98 18.80
C ARG A 302 14.46 3.02 18.08
N VAL A 303 14.46 3.01 16.75
CA VAL A 303 13.77 4.03 15.94
C VAL A 303 12.32 3.61 15.62
N TYR A 304 12.08 2.33 15.33
CA TYR A 304 10.81 1.85 14.77
C TYR A 304 10.08 0.82 15.65
N VAL A 305 10.78 -0.22 16.14
CA VAL A 305 10.14 -1.38 16.81
C VAL A 305 9.36 -0.97 18.06
N ASP A 306 9.98 -0.21 18.96
CA ASP A 306 9.35 0.13 20.25
C ASP A 306 8.06 0.95 20.06
N ASN A 307 8.07 1.87 19.10
CA ASN A 307 6.91 2.69 18.74
C ASN A 307 5.79 1.87 18.09
N LEU A 308 6.17 0.93 17.21
CA LEU A 308 5.20 0.04 16.58
C LEU A 308 4.52 -0.86 17.62
N LEU A 309 5.31 -1.45 18.53
CA LEU A 309 4.79 -2.27 19.62
C LEU A 309 3.81 -1.48 20.51
N SER A 310 4.13 -0.23 20.87
CA SER A 310 3.23 0.60 21.67
C SER A 310 1.86 0.77 21.01
N LYS A 311 1.81 1.03 19.70
CA LYS A 311 0.54 1.19 18.99
C LYS A 311 -0.24 -0.10 18.85
N LEU A 312 0.44 -1.22 18.60
CA LEU A 312 -0.23 -2.52 18.55
C LEU A 312 -0.89 -2.84 19.89
N LYS A 313 -0.29 -2.44 21.02
CA LYS A 313 -0.91 -2.52 22.34
C LYS A 313 -2.10 -1.59 22.50
N GLU A 314 -1.99 -0.34 22.04
CA GLU A 314 -3.11 0.62 22.02
C GLU A 314 -4.30 0.06 21.21
N ARG A 315 -4.05 -0.54 20.04
CA ARG A 315 -5.11 -1.18 19.25
C ARG A 315 -5.74 -2.40 19.93
N ALA A 316 -4.93 -3.21 20.61
CA ALA A 316 -5.45 -4.31 21.40
C ALA A 316 -6.36 -3.81 22.54
N GLN A 317 -6.02 -2.67 23.17
CA GLN A 317 -6.84 -2.01 24.18
C GLN A 317 -8.13 -1.41 23.58
N GLU A 318 -8.05 -0.66 22.49
CA GLU A 318 -9.23 -0.08 21.81
C GLU A 318 -10.21 -1.18 21.39
N MET A 319 -9.71 -2.31 20.89
CA MET A 319 -10.55 -3.45 20.55
C MET A 319 -11.28 -4.00 21.78
N LEU A 320 -10.64 -4.05 22.95
CA LEU A 320 -11.32 -4.41 24.19
C LEU A 320 -12.40 -3.41 24.62
N ASP A 321 -12.13 -2.11 24.47
CA ASP A 321 -13.07 -1.07 24.90
C ASP A 321 -14.39 -1.16 24.12
N VAL A 322 -14.34 -1.67 22.88
CA VAL A 322 -15.50 -1.93 22.02
C VAL A 322 -16.13 -3.30 22.27
N ILE A 323 -15.33 -4.31 22.60
CA ILE A 323 -15.80 -5.66 22.88
C ILE A 323 -16.22 -5.76 24.36
N HIS A 324 -17.52 -5.65 24.63
CA HIS A 324 -18.07 -5.76 25.98
C HIS A 324 -17.77 -7.11 26.67
N ASP A 325 -17.68 -7.09 28.00
CA ASP A 325 -17.58 -8.28 28.86
C ASP A 325 -18.62 -9.34 28.46
N GLY A 326 -18.14 -10.54 28.09
CA GLY A 326 -18.96 -11.69 27.70
C GLY A 326 -19.04 -11.99 26.20
N ASP A 327 -18.32 -11.25 25.33
CA ASP A 327 -18.15 -11.64 23.92
C ASP A 327 -17.23 -12.87 23.79
N VAL A 328 -17.48 -13.71 22.78
CA VAL A 328 -16.61 -14.86 22.49
C VAL A 328 -15.25 -14.41 21.95
N ALA A 329 -15.18 -13.23 21.33
CA ALA A 329 -13.93 -12.65 20.84
C ALA A 329 -12.95 -12.28 21.97
N THR A 330 -13.44 -11.84 23.14
CA THR A 330 -12.60 -11.58 24.33
C THR A 330 -12.02 -12.86 24.93
N ALA A 331 -12.64 -14.02 24.70
CA ALA A 331 -12.12 -15.32 25.14
C ALA A 331 -11.06 -15.90 24.19
N LYS A 332 -10.85 -15.32 23.00
CA LYS A 332 -9.95 -15.89 21.99
C LYS A 332 -8.49 -15.49 22.16
N PHE A 333 -8.15 -14.43 22.90
CA PHE A 333 -6.77 -13.93 22.93
C PHE A 333 -6.29 -13.56 24.34
N ASP A 334 -4.99 -13.67 24.58
CA ASP A 334 -4.35 -13.35 25.86
C ASP A 334 -4.10 -11.84 25.95
N TYR A 335 -5.09 -11.13 26.49
CA TYR A 335 -4.99 -9.69 26.65
C TYR A 335 -3.81 -9.27 27.54
N GLN A 336 -3.64 -9.90 28.70
CA GLN A 336 -2.58 -9.54 29.63
C GLN A 336 -1.21 -9.80 28.96
N GLY A 337 -1.05 -10.93 28.28
CA GLY A 337 0.13 -11.22 27.46
C GLY A 337 0.37 -10.19 26.34
N SER A 338 -0.69 -9.65 25.74
CA SER A 338 -0.59 -8.61 24.71
C SER A 338 -0.06 -7.29 25.28
N ILE A 339 -0.54 -6.88 26.46
CA ILE A 339 -0.10 -5.64 27.14
C ILE A 339 1.29 -5.82 27.75
N ASP A 340 1.64 -7.00 28.24
CA ASP A 340 2.94 -7.30 28.83
C ASP A 340 4.02 -7.60 27.78
N ALA A 341 3.65 -7.81 26.52
CA ALA A 341 4.56 -8.12 25.42
C ALA A 341 5.72 -7.11 25.32
N THR A 342 6.95 -7.60 25.28
CA THR A 342 8.15 -6.78 25.10
C THR A 342 8.65 -6.77 23.66
N THR A 343 8.04 -7.61 22.82
CA THR A 343 8.33 -7.75 21.40
C THR A 343 7.05 -7.83 20.57
N ILE A 344 7.16 -7.55 19.27
CA ILE A 344 6.00 -7.61 18.37
C ILE A 344 5.49 -9.06 18.23
N TYR A 345 6.37 -10.07 18.18
CA TYR A 345 5.94 -11.47 18.07
C TYR A 345 5.24 -11.98 19.34
N GLU A 346 5.63 -11.49 20.53
CA GLU A 346 4.91 -11.79 21.78
C GLU A 346 3.49 -11.25 21.70
N LEU A 347 3.32 -10.01 21.25
CA LEU A 347 2.00 -9.42 21.04
C LEU A 347 1.20 -10.16 19.96
N GLU A 348 1.82 -10.49 18.84
CA GLU A 348 1.15 -11.19 17.75
C GLU A 348 0.75 -12.62 18.16
N ASN A 349 1.56 -13.33 18.94
CA ASN A 349 1.19 -14.62 19.52
C ASN A 349 0.04 -14.51 20.52
N ALA A 350 0.06 -13.48 21.36
CA ALA A 350 -0.95 -13.28 22.40
C ALA A 350 -2.28 -12.79 21.82
N CYS A 351 -2.25 -11.99 20.76
CA CYS A 351 -3.39 -11.28 20.19
C CYS A 351 -3.75 -11.75 18.78
N VAL A 352 -2.90 -11.45 17.79
CA VAL A 352 -3.21 -11.57 16.36
C VAL A 352 -3.41 -13.03 15.95
N ALA A 353 -2.47 -13.90 16.29
CA ALA A 353 -2.50 -15.30 15.92
C ALA A 353 -3.81 -15.97 16.35
N PRO A 354 -4.19 -15.95 17.65
CA PRO A 354 -5.39 -16.64 18.07
C PRO A 354 -6.70 -15.92 17.68
N LEU A 355 -6.72 -14.59 17.55
CA LEU A 355 -7.88 -13.86 17.03
C LEU A 355 -8.25 -14.33 15.62
N PHE A 356 -7.24 -14.42 14.75
CA PHE A 356 -7.43 -14.78 13.36
C PHE A 356 -7.27 -16.28 13.11
N GLY A 357 -7.04 -17.12 14.11
CA GLY A 357 -6.96 -18.58 13.96
C GLY A 357 -5.66 -19.10 13.33
N PHE A 358 -4.56 -18.36 13.48
CA PHE A 358 -3.21 -18.86 13.22
C PHE A 358 -2.70 -19.67 14.41
N GLU A 359 -1.82 -20.66 14.16
CA GLU A 359 -1.25 -21.50 15.22
C GLU A 359 -0.32 -20.70 16.13
N ASP A 360 0.51 -19.84 15.53
CA ASP A 360 1.44 -18.92 16.18
C ASP A 360 1.84 -17.81 15.19
N TYR A 361 2.76 -16.94 15.59
CA TYR A 361 3.29 -15.85 14.77
C TYR A 361 4.07 -16.33 13.53
N ILE A 362 4.65 -17.54 13.55
CA ILE A 362 5.37 -18.12 12.41
C ILE A 362 4.37 -18.58 11.36
N ASP A 363 3.34 -19.31 11.77
CA ASP A 363 2.22 -19.72 10.93
C ASP A 363 1.53 -18.49 10.32
N TYR A 364 1.28 -17.47 11.14
CA TYR A 364 0.80 -16.17 10.70
C TYR A 364 1.67 -15.57 9.58
N TYR A 365 2.97 -15.39 9.81
CA TYR A 365 3.87 -14.82 8.79
C TYR A 365 3.93 -15.61 7.50
N ARG A 366 3.97 -16.94 7.58
CA ARG A 366 4.00 -17.81 6.39
C ARG A 366 2.71 -17.70 5.59
N LYS A 367 1.55 -17.66 6.25
CA LYS A 367 0.24 -17.50 5.59
C LYS A 367 -0.02 -16.09 5.10
N THR A 368 0.68 -15.07 5.61
CA THR A 368 0.47 -13.67 5.19
C THR A 368 1.50 -13.12 4.21
N SER A 369 2.68 -13.73 4.08
CA SER A 369 3.74 -13.23 3.19
C SER A 369 3.34 -13.33 1.73
N CYS A 370 3.31 -12.20 1.02
CA CYS A 370 2.84 -12.15 -0.37
C CYS A 370 3.72 -12.92 -1.35
N GLY A 371 5.01 -13.15 -1.04
CA GLY A 371 5.94 -13.90 -1.89
C GLY A 371 5.54 -15.36 -2.12
N TYR A 372 4.68 -15.93 -1.26
CA TYR A 372 4.13 -17.28 -1.46
C TYR A 372 2.98 -17.34 -2.48
N TYR A 373 2.39 -16.20 -2.84
CA TYR A 373 1.19 -16.14 -3.69
C TYR A 373 1.47 -15.62 -5.11
N LEU A 374 2.71 -15.24 -5.42
CA LEU A 374 3.07 -14.62 -6.70
C LEU A 374 2.68 -15.45 -7.93
N GLU A 375 2.79 -16.78 -7.88
CA GLU A 375 2.48 -17.66 -9.01
C GLU A 375 1.00 -17.67 -9.39
N GLY A 376 0.11 -17.27 -8.47
CA GLY A 376 -1.31 -17.12 -8.74
C GLY A 376 -1.67 -15.83 -9.47
N ILE A 377 -0.77 -14.85 -9.56
CA ILE A 377 -1.04 -13.56 -10.19
C ILE A 377 -1.20 -13.76 -11.70
N CYS A 378 -2.29 -13.23 -12.26
CA CYS A 378 -2.62 -13.34 -13.68
C CYS A 378 -2.64 -11.99 -14.44
N VAL A 379 -2.55 -10.87 -13.72
CA VAL A 379 -2.57 -9.50 -14.28
C VAL A 379 -1.18 -8.86 -14.28
N PRO A 380 -0.87 -7.95 -15.22
CA PRO A 380 0.38 -7.18 -15.22
C PRO A 380 0.62 -6.50 -13.87
N THR A 381 1.72 -6.84 -13.20
CA THR A 381 2.02 -6.35 -11.86
C THR A 381 3.44 -5.79 -11.78
N PHE A 382 3.59 -4.64 -11.13
CA PHE A 382 4.87 -3.98 -10.91
C PHE A 382 5.13 -3.77 -9.41
N ILE A 383 6.35 -4.10 -8.97
CA ILE A 383 6.76 -4.01 -7.57
C ILE A 383 8.06 -3.23 -7.49
N VAL A 384 8.09 -2.18 -6.66
CA VAL A 384 9.28 -1.36 -6.42
C VAL A 384 9.78 -1.56 -5.00
N ASN A 385 10.97 -2.12 -4.83
CA ASN A 385 11.62 -2.33 -3.54
C ASN A 385 13.04 -1.73 -3.54
N ALA A 386 13.54 -1.36 -2.37
CA ALA A 386 14.90 -0.85 -2.20
C ALA A 386 15.81 -1.91 -1.58
N ARG A 387 17.06 -1.99 -2.02
CA ARG A 387 18.06 -2.92 -1.46
C ARG A 387 18.51 -2.52 -0.06
N ASP A 388 18.44 -1.23 0.25
CA ASP A 388 18.78 -0.65 1.55
C ASP A 388 17.55 -0.47 2.47
N ASP A 389 16.42 -1.14 2.19
CA ASP A 389 15.25 -1.08 3.06
C ASP A 389 15.57 -1.63 4.47
N PRO A 390 15.42 -0.84 5.55
CA PRO A 390 15.73 -1.30 6.92
C PRO A 390 14.68 -2.28 7.48
N PHE A 391 13.49 -2.38 6.87
CA PHE A 391 12.42 -3.27 7.32
C PHE A 391 12.50 -4.65 6.65
N PHE A 392 13.00 -4.72 5.42
CA PHE A 392 12.92 -5.93 4.60
C PHE A 392 14.27 -6.48 4.21
N ASN A 393 14.32 -7.80 4.08
CA ASN A 393 15.54 -8.47 3.67
C ASN A 393 15.69 -8.49 2.13
N SER A 394 16.62 -7.69 1.61
CA SER A 394 16.86 -7.56 0.17
C SER A 394 17.57 -8.77 -0.46
N THR A 395 18.02 -9.74 0.34
CA THR A 395 18.64 -10.99 -0.17
C THR A 395 17.60 -12.02 -0.60
N TYR A 396 16.34 -11.87 -0.18
CA TYR A 396 15.26 -12.77 -0.56
C TYR A 396 14.26 -12.08 -1.48
N VAL A 397 14.58 -12.12 -2.78
CA VAL A 397 13.66 -11.71 -3.85
C VAL A 397 13.27 -12.97 -4.63
N PRO A 398 11.97 -13.26 -4.82
CA PRO A 398 11.47 -14.49 -5.44
C PRO A 398 11.57 -14.46 -6.97
N TRP A 399 12.79 -14.31 -7.48
CA TRP A 399 13.09 -14.20 -8.91
C TRP A 399 12.65 -15.43 -9.73
N ASP A 400 12.64 -16.59 -9.09
CA ASP A 400 12.20 -17.87 -9.65
C ASP A 400 10.69 -17.92 -9.95
N LYS A 401 9.90 -17.05 -9.32
CA LYS A 401 8.43 -17.02 -9.49
C LYS A 401 7.95 -16.01 -10.52
N VAL A 402 8.76 -15.00 -10.83
CA VAL A 402 8.35 -13.83 -11.62
C VAL A 402 8.99 -13.81 -13.00
N HIS A 403 8.29 -13.27 -13.98
CA HIS A 403 8.73 -13.22 -15.37
C HIS A 403 9.80 -12.15 -15.65
N GLY A 404 10.08 -11.23 -14.72
CA GLY A 404 11.08 -10.18 -14.95
C GLY A 404 11.71 -9.57 -13.70
N GLY A 405 13.03 -9.39 -13.79
CA GLY A 405 13.81 -8.45 -12.99
C GLY A 405 14.49 -7.43 -13.88
N GLU A 406 14.95 -6.30 -13.32
CA GLU A 406 15.60 -5.23 -14.09
C GLU A 406 16.81 -5.72 -14.91
N ASN A 407 17.50 -6.76 -14.43
CA ASN A 407 18.69 -7.31 -15.09
C ASN A 407 18.46 -8.67 -15.76
N GLY A 408 17.20 -9.01 -16.06
CA GLY A 408 16.85 -10.31 -16.65
C GLY A 408 16.87 -11.47 -15.64
N GLU A 409 16.77 -11.17 -14.34
CA GLU A 409 16.82 -12.16 -13.25
C GLU A 409 15.55 -13.02 -13.13
N GLY A 410 14.45 -12.64 -13.79
CA GLY A 410 13.17 -13.36 -13.73
C GLY A 410 13.18 -14.68 -14.49
N GLY A 411 12.74 -15.76 -13.84
CA GLY A 411 12.69 -17.11 -14.41
C GLY A 411 11.32 -17.80 -14.31
N GLY A 412 10.32 -17.12 -13.75
CA GLY A 412 8.99 -17.69 -13.49
C GLY A 412 7.91 -17.28 -14.50
N VAL A 413 6.69 -17.74 -14.22
CA VAL A 413 5.52 -17.53 -15.10
C VAL A 413 4.67 -16.33 -14.70
N ALA A 414 4.77 -15.84 -13.45
CA ALA A 414 3.94 -14.76 -12.98
C ALA A 414 4.28 -13.45 -13.75
N PRO A 415 3.30 -12.72 -14.30
CA PRO A 415 3.48 -11.46 -15.01
C PRO A 415 3.76 -10.33 -14.01
N VAL A 416 4.87 -10.45 -13.29
CA VAL A 416 5.32 -9.55 -12.25
C VAL A 416 6.71 -9.05 -12.64
N LYS A 417 6.90 -7.73 -12.63
CA LYS A 417 8.21 -7.10 -12.74
C LYS A 417 8.59 -6.50 -11.41
N ILE A 418 9.75 -6.92 -10.88
CA ILE A 418 10.31 -6.35 -9.66
C ILE A 418 11.46 -5.40 -10.05
N GLN A 419 11.35 -4.14 -9.64
CA GLN A 419 12.43 -3.16 -9.66
C GLN A 419 13.08 -3.10 -8.27
N MET A 420 14.37 -3.42 -8.21
CA MET A 420 15.18 -3.34 -7.00
C MET A 420 16.11 -2.14 -7.11
N THR A 421 15.74 -1.01 -6.52
CA THR A 421 16.62 0.16 -6.48
C THR A 421 17.75 -0.05 -5.47
N GLU A 422 18.93 0.51 -5.74
CA GLU A 422 20.05 0.42 -4.79
C GLU A 422 19.75 1.17 -3.48
N GLN A 423 18.96 2.23 -3.58
CA GLN A 423 18.64 3.14 -2.49
C GLN A 423 17.16 3.50 -2.52
N GLY A 424 16.63 3.92 -1.37
CA GLY A 424 15.24 4.31 -1.22
C GLY A 424 14.73 4.14 0.21
N GLY A 425 15.42 3.37 1.05
CA GLY A 425 14.93 2.99 2.37
C GLY A 425 13.54 2.34 2.29
N HIS A 426 12.79 2.39 3.38
CA HIS A 426 11.44 1.80 3.46
C HIS A 426 10.37 2.75 2.92
N LEU A 427 10.40 3.08 1.62
CA LEU A 427 9.49 4.03 0.92
C LEU A 427 9.91 5.52 0.95
N GLY A 428 11.20 5.78 1.11
CA GLY A 428 11.80 7.12 1.18
C GLY A 428 12.21 7.72 -0.17
N TYR A 429 11.56 7.34 -1.28
CA TYR A 429 11.88 7.69 -2.68
C TYR A 429 11.72 9.18 -3.05
N ILE A 430 12.30 10.06 -2.25
CA ILE A 430 12.34 11.51 -2.41
C ILE A 430 13.77 11.95 -2.79
N PHE A 431 13.93 13.20 -3.20
CA PHE A 431 15.17 13.83 -3.66
C PHE A 431 15.72 13.21 -4.94
N HIS A 432 14.84 12.81 -5.85
CA HIS A 432 15.24 12.22 -7.12
C HIS A 432 15.89 13.25 -8.05
N GLN A 433 17.08 12.95 -8.56
CA GLN A 433 17.78 13.75 -9.56
C GLN A 433 17.35 13.30 -10.96
N CYS A 434 16.56 14.13 -11.65
CA CYS A 434 16.18 13.87 -13.03
C CYS A 434 17.41 13.92 -13.95
N ALA A 435 17.60 12.87 -14.75
CA ALA A 435 18.62 12.84 -15.78
C ALA A 435 18.06 13.08 -17.19
N ALA A 436 18.95 13.52 -18.09
CA ALA A 436 18.64 13.61 -19.51
C ALA A 436 18.28 12.22 -20.06
N GLY A 437 17.10 12.09 -20.68
CA GLY A 437 16.63 10.84 -21.29
C GLY A 437 15.64 10.03 -20.44
N GLU A 438 15.27 10.49 -19.24
CA GLU A 438 14.09 9.94 -18.55
C GLU A 438 12.83 10.16 -19.40
N VAL A 439 11.96 9.15 -19.43
CA VAL A 439 10.76 9.12 -20.29
C VAL A 439 9.84 10.33 -20.03
N GLU A 440 9.94 10.93 -18.84
CA GLU A 440 9.22 12.14 -18.42
C GLU A 440 10.15 13.12 -17.67
N ALA A 441 11.31 13.43 -18.26
CA ALA A 441 12.43 14.12 -17.59
C ALA A 441 12.15 15.50 -16.95
N SER A 442 11.06 16.20 -17.27
CA SER A 442 10.82 17.55 -16.73
C SER A 442 9.48 18.09 -17.20
N LYS A 443 8.47 18.12 -16.33
CA LYS A 443 7.36 19.09 -16.32
C LYS A 443 6.58 18.91 -15.02
N SER A 444 6.67 19.92 -14.15
CA SER A 444 5.98 20.08 -12.86
C SER A 444 4.90 19.05 -12.53
N SER A 445 5.24 17.99 -11.80
CA SER A 445 4.23 17.05 -11.29
C SER A 445 4.40 16.87 -9.79
N LYS A 446 3.27 16.80 -9.10
CA LYS A 446 3.14 16.63 -7.65
C LYS A 446 3.28 15.12 -7.40
N GLY A 447 4.39 14.67 -6.83
CA GLY A 447 4.60 13.24 -6.58
C GLY A 447 6.06 12.88 -6.34
N SER A 448 6.34 11.91 -5.47
CA SER A 448 7.66 11.29 -5.32
C SER A 448 8.00 10.38 -6.50
N TRP A 449 9.26 9.91 -6.56
CA TRP A 449 9.70 9.06 -7.67
C TRP A 449 8.91 7.75 -7.76
N MET A 450 8.72 7.08 -6.61
CA MET A 450 7.99 5.80 -6.58
C MET A 450 6.54 5.98 -7.04
N SER A 451 5.80 6.93 -6.46
CA SER A 451 4.39 7.17 -6.81
C SER A 451 4.18 7.39 -8.30
N ARG A 452 5.09 8.15 -8.94
CA ARG A 452 5.07 8.36 -10.39
C ARG A 452 5.40 7.10 -11.19
N GLU A 453 6.40 6.33 -10.80
CA GLU A 453 6.69 5.08 -11.52
C GLU A 453 5.52 4.09 -11.42
N LEU A 454 4.83 4.05 -10.29
CA LEU A 454 3.61 3.25 -10.14
C LEU A 454 2.49 3.75 -11.07
N ALA A 455 2.27 5.07 -11.15
CA ALA A 455 1.29 5.67 -12.05
C ALA A 455 1.63 5.48 -13.53
N ARG A 456 2.90 5.62 -13.91
CA ARG A 456 3.41 5.33 -15.27
C ARG A 456 3.17 3.88 -15.64
N PHE A 457 3.40 2.93 -14.73
CA PHE A 457 3.14 1.52 -15.00
C PHE A 457 1.65 1.26 -15.24
N VAL A 458 0.77 1.75 -14.36
CA VAL A 458 -0.68 1.59 -14.51
C VAL A 458 -1.18 2.19 -15.83
N THR A 459 -0.68 3.37 -16.18
CA THR A 459 -0.97 4.03 -17.48
C THR A 459 -0.50 3.20 -18.66
N HIS A 460 0.71 2.64 -18.60
CA HIS A 460 1.25 1.75 -19.62
C HIS A 460 0.40 0.49 -19.80
N VAL A 461 -0.04 -0.14 -18.71
CA VAL A 461 -0.93 -1.31 -18.77
C VAL A 461 -2.26 -0.95 -19.44
N HIS A 462 -2.88 0.17 -19.05
CA HIS A 462 -4.11 0.65 -19.68
C HIS A 462 -3.94 0.83 -21.19
N GLN A 463 -2.91 1.57 -21.63
CA GLN A 463 -2.63 1.82 -23.05
C GLN A 463 -2.41 0.53 -23.86
N ARG A 464 -1.72 -0.46 -23.27
CA ARG A 464 -1.47 -1.75 -23.93
C ARG A 464 -2.72 -2.62 -24.04
N ASN A 465 -3.59 -2.56 -23.03
CA ASN A 465 -4.87 -3.26 -23.09
C ASN A 465 -5.78 -2.65 -24.16
N GLU A 466 -5.88 -1.33 -24.25
CA GLU A 466 -6.66 -0.64 -25.30
C GLU A 466 -6.15 -0.97 -26.71
N ALA A 467 -4.83 -0.90 -26.93
CA ALA A 467 -4.22 -1.24 -28.22
C ALA A 467 -4.45 -2.70 -28.66
N SER A 468 -4.73 -3.60 -27.72
CA SER A 468 -5.05 -5.01 -28.01
C SER A 468 -6.52 -5.23 -28.41
N HIS A 469 -7.39 -4.24 -28.17
CA HIS A 469 -8.82 -4.28 -28.50
C HIS A 469 -9.16 -3.50 -29.78
N GLU A 470 -8.26 -2.71 -30.35
CA GLU A 470 -8.47 -2.09 -31.66
C GLU A 470 -8.51 -3.17 -32.76
N PRO A 471 -9.59 -3.26 -33.55
CA PRO A 471 -9.64 -4.20 -34.67
C PRO A 471 -8.57 -3.81 -35.67
N SER A 472 -7.68 -4.76 -36.01
CA SER A 472 -6.69 -4.58 -37.06
C SER A 472 -7.40 -4.11 -38.32
N THR A 473 -7.25 -2.83 -38.67
CA THR A 473 -7.64 -2.33 -39.98
C THR A 473 -6.68 -2.98 -40.96
N SER A 474 -7.08 -4.13 -41.50
CA SER A 474 -6.42 -4.71 -42.66
C SER A 474 -6.60 -3.72 -43.80
N THR A 475 -5.62 -2.87 -44.03
CA THR A 475 -5.43 -2.25 -45.33
C THR A 475 -5.16 -3.39 -46.30
N ASN A 476 -6.19 -3.79 -47.04
CA ASN A 476 -6.02 -4.56 -48.27
C ASN A 476 -5.09 -3.72 -49.16
N PRO A 477 -3.90 -4.22 -49.51
CA PRO A 477 -3.07 -3.57 -50.52
C PRO A 477 -3.52 -4.11 -51.87
N ASP A 478 -4.71 -3.72 -52.33
CA ASP A 478 -5.20 -3.88 -53.70
C ASP A 478 -6.53 -3.11 -53.82
N ASP A 479 -6.45 -1.81 -54.12
CA ASP A 479 -7.46 -1.01 -54.82
C ASP A 479 -6.80 0.22 -55.49
#